data_AF-A0A8J6AXI3-F1
#
_entry.id   AF-A0A8J6AXI3-F1
#
_cell.length_a   1.000
_cell.length_b   1.000
_cell.length_c   1.000
_cell.angle_alpha   90.00
_cell.angle_beta   90.00
_cell.angle_gamma   90.00
#
_symmetry.space_group_name_H-M   'P 1'
#
loop_
_entity.id
_entity.type
_entity.pdbx_description
1 polymer ?
#
loop_
_entity_poly.entity_id
_entity_poly.type
_entity_poly.pdbx_seq_one_letter_code
_entity_poly.pdbx_strand_id
1 'polypeptide(L)'
;MAGKRQRKVRRQEPIEKSILRSQYVQPDEQKHRKKRDKNDNVEEMLNSHDMDIIQSLAKELNEEEDQFTIDGRGVADEDDSEEIEDTIVDAEPAAKGLDLGALIAAKMEQKNATVENPSSVSDKIRDMYVDLGKSVLSRYRSGKLPLAFHILPQTKQWPELLELTNPASWTPQATYAVAHKLVSNLKDQNRILHDFLRGVLLEKCIADIEENGKLNHHYYQALRKCLYKPEAFFSGIYLPMAEMEVNKKVAIIVGSVVANYSIPVKFSQVTMYLLATHPDIPFSPISVLLLRILLQKRYKLDTKTIRTLIVFFAEKTPEGPMPLVWQNSLLLFVQSNGDRLTAEQKNTVLSAAGRHRHGAITRLVQQALSGREKE
;
A
#
# COMPACT_ATOMS: atom_id res chain seq x y z
N MET A 1 -5.71 -17.68 -60.75
CA MET A 1 -6.16 -17.52 -59.35
C MET A 1 -5.44 -18.54 -58.49
N ALA A 2 -4.54 -18.13 -57.59
CA ALA A 2 -4.03 -18.96 -56.50
C ALA A 2 -3.48 -18.03 -55.42
N GLY A 3 -4.20 -17.92 -54.30
CA GLY A 3 -3.92 -16.97 -53.21
C GLY A 3 -2.72 -17.38 -52.35
N LYS A 4 -1.82 -16.42 -52.10
CA LYS A 4 -0.72 -16.54 -51.13
C LYS A 4 -1.29 -16.46 -49.70
N ARG A 5 -1.24 -17.56 -48.95
CA ARG A 5 -1.44 -17.57 -47.48
C ARG A 5 -0.11 -17.24 -46.79
N GLN A 6 0.01 -16.03 -46.24
CA GLN A 6 1.09 -15.69 -45.29
C GLN A 6 0.81 -16.36 -43.93
N ARG A 7 1.74 -17.19 -43.46
CA ARG A 7 1.75 -17.71 -42.08
C ARG A 7 2.31 -16.62 -41.16
N LYS A 8 1.47 -16.06 -40.28
CA LYS A 8 1.90 -15.19 -39.17
C LYS A 8 2.78 -15.98 -38.20
N VAL A 9 4.01 -15.52 -37.99
CA VAL A 9 4.91 -15.99 -36.93
C VAL A 9 4.39 -15.45 -35.60
N ARG A 10 4.00 -16.37 -34.71
CA ARG A 10 3.53 -16.07 -33.36
C ARG A 10 4.75 -15.69 -32.50
N ARG A 11 4.91 -14.40 -32.18
CA ARG A 11 5.90 -13.92 -31.19
C ARG A 11 5.67 -14.68 -29.87
N GLN A 12 6.66 -15.43 -29.42
CA GLN A 12 6.66 -16.03 -28.09
C GLN A 12 6.98 -14.94 -27.06
N GLU A 13 6.13 -14.79 -26.05
CA GLU A 13 6.44 -13.97 -24.88
C GLU A 13 7.59 -14.60 -24.07
N PRO A 14 8.44 -13.80 -23.39
CA PRO A 14 9.52 -14.34 -22.57
C PRO A 14 8.95 -15.13 -21.38
N ILE A 15 9.50 -16.34 -21.19
CA ILE A 15 9.03 -17.40 -20.29
C ILE A 15 8.87 -16.93 -18.82
N GLU A 16 9.53 -15.85 -18.41
CA GLU A 16 9.47 -15.32 -17.03
C GLU A 16 8.11 -14.69 -16.65
N LYS A 17 7.36 -14.12 -17.62
CA LYS A 17 5.99 -13.62 -17.35
C LYS A 17 4.98 -14.74 -17.11
N SER A 18 5.26 -15.95 -17.61
CA SER A 18 4.36 -17.11 -17.45
C SER A 18 4.42 -17.75 -16.06
N ILE A 19 5.58 -17.68 -15.39
CA ILE A 19 5.81 -18.31 -14.08
C ILE A 19 5.11 -17.51 -12.96
N LEU A 20 5.02 -16.19 -13.09
CA LEU A 20 4.26 -15.33 -12.16
C LEU A 20 2.74 -15.41 -12.36
N ARG A 21 2.28 -15.80 -13.56
CA ARG A 21 0.85 -15.88 -13.89
C ARG A 21 0.24 -17.26 -13.59
N SER A 22 1.04 -18.33 -13.59
CA SER A 22 0.52 -19.72 -13.46
C SER A 22 0.19 -20.17 -12.04
N GLN A 23 0.45 -19.36 -11.02
CA GLN A 23 0.11 -19.72 -9.63
C GLN A 23 -1.31 -19.32 -9.20
N TYR A 24 -2.06 -18.66 -10.09
CA TYR A 24 -3.43 -18.22 -9.83
C TYR A 24 -4.43 -19.02 -10.68
N VAL A 25 -5.10 -19.98 -10.03
CA VAL A 25 -6.25 -20.70 -10.59
C VAL A 25 -7.50 -20.01 -10.10
N GLN A 26 -8.29 -19.44 -11.02
CA GLN A 26 -9.62 -18.91 -10.71
C GLN A 26 -10.58 -20.08 -10.46
N PRO A 27 -11.34 -20.13 -9.35
CA PRO A 27 -12.45 -21.05 -9.22
C PRO A 27 -13.68 -20.50 -9.96
N ASP A 28 -14.33 -21.37 -10.74
CA ASP A 28 -15.59 -21.10 -11.43
C ASP A 28 -16.73 -20.78 -10.44
N GLU A 29 -17.32 -19.60 -10.56
CA GLU A 29 -18.54 -19.22 -9.87
C GLU A 29 -19.77 -19.73 -10.64
N GLN A 30 -20.41 -20.81 -10.18
CA GLN A 30 -21.84 -21.02 -10.45
C GLN A 30 -22.61 -21.61 -9.26
N LYS A 31 -23.61 -20.81 -8.84
CA LYS A 31 -24.93 -21.18 -8.29
C LYS A 31 -24.99 -21.79 -6.88
N HIS A 32 -25.31 -20.95 -5.90
CA HIS A 32 -26.48 -21.19 -5.04
C HIS A 32 -27.03 -19.87 -4.48
N ARG A 33 -28.24 -19.51 -4.92
CA ARG A 33 -29.05 -18.41 -4.39
C ARG A 33 -30.19 -19.01 -3.57
N LYS A 34 -30.46 -18.38 -2.42
CA LYS A 34 -31.61 -18.50 -1.49
C LYS A 34 -31.48 -19.51 -0.33
N LYS A 35 -31.27 -18.96 0.88
CA LYS A 35 -32.33 -18.79 1.89
C LYS A 35 -31.94 -17.65 2.85
N ARG A 36 -32.83 -16.66 2.98
CA ARG A 36 -32.86 -15.69 4.07
C ARG A 36 -33.42 -16.38 5.31
N ASP A 37 -32.84 -16.13 6.49
CA ASP A 37 -33.47 -15.34 7.56
C ASP A 37 -32.75 -15.52 8.91
N LYS A 38 -32.83 -14.44 9.72
CA LYS A 38 -32.51 -14.28 11.15
C LYS A 38 -31.04 -14.07 11.52
N ASN A 39 -30.64 -12.80 11.53
CA ASN A 39 -29.95 -12.18 12.68
C ASN A 39 -29.89 -10.66 12.49
N ASP A 40 -31.07 -10.03 12.55
CA ASP A 40 -31.17 -8.62 12.92
C ASP A 40 -31.35 -8.62 14.44
N ASN A 41 -30.29 -8.33 15.20
CA ASN A 41 -30.42 -7.89 16.61
C ASN A 41 -29.13 -7.27 17.18
N VAL A 42 -28.40 -6.48 16.39
CA VAL A 42 -27.33 -5.61 16.91
C VAL A 42 -27.83 -4.17 17.10
N GLU A 43 -28.91 -3.77 16.42
CA GLU A 43 -29.54 -2.45 16.58
C GLU A 43 -30.34 -2.30 17.90
N GLU A 44 -30.79 -3.40 18.52
CA GLU A 44 -31.62 -3.37 19.74
C GLU A 44 -30.84 -3.08 21.04
N MET A 45 -29.51 -3.00 21.00
CA MET A 45 -28.66 -2.78 22.19
C MET A 45 -28.24 -1.32 22.42
N LEU A 46 -28.64 -0.39 21.55
CA LEU A 46 -28.25 1.02 21.62
C LEU A 46 -29.44 1.88 22.06
N ASN A 47 -29.28 2.67 23.12
CA ASN A 47 -30.31 3.64 23.53
C ASN A 47 -30.49 4.69 22.43
N SER A 48 -31.72 5.21 22.27
CA SER A 48 -32.07 6.17 21.21
C SER A 48 -31.11 7.37 21.14
N HIS A 49 -30.62 7.83 22.29
CA HIS A 49 -29.68 8.95 22.38
C HIS A 49 -28.30 8.68 21.75
N ASP A 50 -27.78 7.45 21.87
CA ASP A 50 -26.49 7.08 21.28
C ASP A 50 -26.62 6.86 19.77
N MET A 51 -27.76 6.31 19.32
CA MET A 51 -28.11 6.23 17.89
C MET A 51 -28.32 7.59 17.25
N ASP A 52 -28.90 8.55 17.97
CA ASP A 52 -29.10 9.91 17.47
C ASP A 52 -27.76 10.65 17.27
N ILE A 53 -26.78 10.47 18.16
CA ILE A 53 -25.43 11.03 18.02
C ILE A 53 -24.68 10.38 16.85
N ILE A 54 -24.80 9.05 16.72
CA ILE A 54 -24.20 8.30 15.63
C ILE A 54 -24.85 8.65 14.27
N GLN A 55 -26.17 8.85 14.24
CA GLN A 55 -26.91 9.27 13.05
C GLN A 55 -26.66 10.74 12.69
N SER A 56 -26.48 11.64 13.67
CA SER A 56 -26.14 13.04 13.38
C SER A 56 -24.74 13.15 12.77
N LEU A 57 -23.77 12.40 13.29
CA LEU A 57 -22.42 12.31 12.71
C LEU A 57 -22.44 11.64 11.32
N ALA A 58 -23.25 10.61 11.11
CA ALA A 58 -23.39 9.97 9.81
C ALA A 58 -24.07 10.88 8.77
N LYS A 59 -24.98 11.75 9.20
CA LYS A 59 -25.68 12.70 8.33
C LYS A 59 -24.76 13.82 7.85
N GLU A 60 -23.87 14.32 8.72
CA GLU A 60 -22.81 15.27 8.35
C GLU A 60 -21.80 14.66 7.36
N LEU A 61 -21.59 13.33 7.39
CA LEU A 61 -20.69 12.62 6.48
C LEU A 61 -21.29 12.33 5.10
N ASN A 62 -22.62 12.27 4.99
CA ASN A 62 -23.32 11.93 3.75
C ASN A 62 -23.41 13.11 2.77
N GLU A 63 -23.10 14.34 3.22
CA GLU A 63 -23.08 15.54 2.38
C GLU A 63 -21.78 15.68 1.56
N GLU A 64 -20.76 14.84 1.79
CA GLU A 64 -19.52 14.77 0.97
C GLU A 64 -19.41 13.54 0.05
N GLU A 65 -20.39 12.62 0.03
CA GLU A 65 -20.28 11.34 -0.71
C GLU A 65 -20.59 11.40 -2.22
N ASP A 66 -20.99 12.55 -2.79
CA ASP A 66 -21.50 12.60 -4.18
C ASP A 66 -20.46 12.90 -5.28
N GLN A 67 -19.17 12.62 -5.08
CA GLN A 67 -18.16 12.87 -6.14
C GLN A 67 -17.13 11.76 -6.44
N PHE A 68 -17.31 10.53 -5.95
CA PHE A 68 -16.41 9.43 -6.34
C PHE A 68 -17.15 8.10 -6.64
N THR A 69 -18.00 8.11 -7.66
CA THR A 69 -18.36 6.89 -8.37
C THR A 69 -17.25 6.52 -9.36
N ILE A 70 -16.29 5.68 -8.95
CA ILE A 70 -15.46 4.95 -9.92
C ILE A 70 -16.25 3.70 -10.31
N ASP A 71 -16.87 3.80 -11.47
CA ASP A 71 -17.61 2.74 -12.11
C ASP A 71 -16.67 1.59 -12.50
N GLY A 72 -17.02 0.38 -12.08
CA GLY A 72 -16.29 -0.82 -12.43
C GLY A 72 -16.71 -1.31 -13.80
N ARG A 73 -15.94 -0.99 -14.84
CA ARG A 73 -15.96 -1.71 -16.12
C ARG A 73 -14.59 -1.75 -16.79
N GLY A 74 -14.13 -2.97 -17.04
CA GLY A 74 -13.43 -3.38 -18.26
C GLY A 74 -12.12 -2.68 -18.64
N VAL A 75 -11.02 -3.44 -18.56
CA VAL A 75 -9.85 -3.43 -19.47
C VAL A 75 -9.92 -2.44 -20.64
N ALA A 76 -9.03 -1.44 -20.64
CA ALA A 76 -8.20 -1.03 -21.77
C ALA A 76 -7.14 -0.05 -21.28
N ASP A 77 -5.90 -0.26 -21.73
CA ASP A 77 -4.83 0.72 -21.67
C ASP A 77 -5.26 1.99 -22.43
N GLU A 78 -4.94 3.17 -21.91
CA GLU A 78 -4.37 4.28 -22.69
C GLU A 78 -3.91 5.41 -21.75
N ASP A 79 -2.66 5.82 -22.01
CA ASP A 79 -2.05 7.11 -21.69
C ASP A 79 -3.07 8.26 -21.80
N ASP A 80 -3.04 9.21 -20.85
CA ASP A 80 -2.61 10.57 -21.17
C ASP A 80 -2.52 11.45 -19.92
N SER A 81 -1.40 12.16 -19.84
CA SER A 81 -1.11 13.25 -18.92
C SER A 81 -1.61 14.55 -19.52
N GLU A 82 -2.51 15.28 -18.86
CA GLU A 82 -2.76 16.68 -19.18
C GLU A 82 -2.88 17.57 -17.95
N GLU A 83 -2.41 18.80 -18.17
CA GLU A 83 -2.15 19.91 -17.25
C GLU A 83 -3.44 20.51 -16.67
N ILE A 84 -3.33 21.06 -15.45
CA ILE A 84 -4.38 21.86 -14.82
C ILE A 84 -4.03 23.32 -15.11
N GLU A 85 -4.77 23.97 -16.00
CA GLU A 85 -4.77 25.43 -16.14
C GLU A 85 -5.80 26.07 -15.19
N ASP A 86 -5.35 27.11 -14.49
CA ASP A 86 -6.13 27.99 -13.63
C ASP A 86 -7.11 28.85 -14.44
N THR A 87 -8.36 28.92 -14.01
CA THR A 87 -9.23 30.07 -14.30
C THR A 87 -9.96 30.52 -13.05
N ILE A 88 -9.51 31.68 -12.57
CA ILE A 88 -10.14 32.55 -11.58
C ILE A 88 -11.33 33.25 -12.25
N VAL A 89 -12.50 33.27 -11.61
CA VAL A 89 -13.54 34.26 -11.91
C VAL A 89 -14.11 34.79 -10.59
N ASP A 90 -13.81 36.06 -10.32
CA ASP A 90 -14.34 36.84 -9.21
C ASP A 90 -15.80 37.24 -9.45
N ALA A 91 -16.64 37.14 -8.40
CA ALA A 91 -17.87 37.92 -8.27
C ALA A 91 -18.24 38.10 -6.78
N GLU A 92 -18.03 39.32 -6.25
CA GLU A 92 -18.56 39.83 -4.97
C GLU A 92 -19.92 40.58 -5.18
N PRO A 93 -20.55 41.21 -4.17
CA PRO A 93 -21.14 40.60 -2.96
C PRO A 93 -22.61 41.09 -2.75
N ALA A 94 -23.44 40.34 -2.03
CA ALA A 94 -24.76 40.83 -1.58
C ALA A 94 -25.17 40.34 -0.18
N ALA A 95 -24.93 41.23 0.79
CA ALA A 95 -25.73 41.60 1.96
C ALA A 95 -26.40 40.56 2.90
N LYS A 96 -25.98 40.68 4.18
CA LYS A 96 -26.73 40.59 5.45
C LYS A 96 -27.35 39.24 5.85
N GLY A 97 -26.59 38.49 6.65
CA GLY A 97 -27.08 37.43 7.53
C GLY A 97 -26.31 37.48 8.86
N LEU A 98 -27.02 37.22 9.96
CA LEU A 98 -26.60 37.38 11.35
C LEU A 98 -25.34 36.58 11.70
N ASP A 99 -24.50 37.16 12.58
CA ASP A 99 -23.23 36.61 13.03
C ASP A 99 -23.41 35.32 13.87
N LEU A 100 -23.28 34.17 13.20
CA LEU A 100 -23.19 32.83 13.81
C LEU A 100 -21.99 32.70 14.76
N GLY A 101 -20.96 33.56 14.63
CA GLY A 101 -19.76 33.53 15.46
C GLY A 101 -20.04 33.81 16.93
N ALA A 102 -20.98 34.70 17.22
CA ALA A 102 -21.40 35.00 18.60
C ALA A 102 -22.21 33.86 19.24
N LEU A 103 -22.97 33.10 18.44
CA LEU A 103 -23.75 31.96 18.92
C LEU A 103 -22.88 30.71 19.19
N ILE A 104 -21.77 30.57 18.46
CA ILE A 104 -20.79 29.49 18.64
C ILE A 104 -19.96 29.72 19.90
N ALA A 105 -19.56 30.96 20.21
CA ALA A 105 -18.80 31.29 21.41
C ALA A 105 -19.58 30.99 22.70
N ALA A 106 -20.86 31.40 22.77
CA ALA A 106 -21.72 31.12 23.92
C ALA A 106 -22.02 29.62 24.12
N LYS A 107 -21.96 28.82 23.05
CA LYS A 107 -22.23 27.37 23.09
C LYS A 107 -20.97 26.53 23.37
N MET A 108 -19.78 27.08 23.16
CA MET A 108 -18.52 26.48 23.62
C MET A 108 -18.28 26.68 25.12
N GLU A 109 -18.73 27.78 25.72
CA GLU A 109 -18.57 28.03 27.16
C GLU A 109 -19.50 27.17 28.04
N GLN A 110 -20.68 26.79 27.56
CA GLN A 110 -21.60 25.92 28.32
C GLN A 110 -21.21 24.43 28.32
N LYS A 111 -20.22 24.00 27.50
CA LYS A 111 -19.81 22.58 27.39
C LYS A 111 -18.56 22.21 28.18
N ASN A 112 -17.97 23.17 28.91
CA ASN A 112 -16.76 22.97 29.73
C ASN A 112 -17.05 22.84 31.24
N ALA A 113 -18.31 22.80 31.67
CA ALA A 113 -18.66 22.50 33.04
C ALA A 113 -19.43 21.17 33.08
N THR A 114 -18.90 20.20 33.83
CA THR A 114 -19.48 18.87 34.15
C THR A 114 -19.27 17.74 33.12
N VAL A 115 -18.01 17.28 32.95
CA VAL A 115 -17.73 15.85 32.76
C VAL A 115 -16.42 15.51 33.47
N GLU A 116 -16.51 14.60 34.45
CA GLU A 116 -15.40 13.99 35.15
C GLU A 116 -14.61 13.05 34.20
N ASN A 117 -13.27 13.11 34.27
CA ASN A 117 -12.28 12.21 33.63
C ASN A 117 -12.42 11.88 32.12
N PRO A 118 -11.65 12.55 31.24
CA PRO A 118 -11.65 12.30 29.79
C PRO A 118 -10.77 11.12 29.33
N SER A 119 -10.42 10.16 30.22
CA SER A 119 -9.41 9.12 29.94
C SER A 119 -9.94 7.69 29.74
N SER A 120 -11.21 7.39 30.07
CA SER A 120 -11.78 6.06 29.85
C SER A 120 -12.84 6.10 28.74
N VAL A 121 -12.57 5.40 27.63
CA VAL A 121 -13.64 4.93 26.74
C VAL A 121 -14.68 4.24 27.61
N SER A 122 -15.94 4.69 27.56
CA SER A 122 -17.02 4.08 28.35
C SER A 122 -17.05 2.56 28.10
N ASP A 123 -17.24 1.77 29.16
CA ASP A 123 -17.19 0.30 29.08
C ASP A 123 -18.15 -0.25 28.01
N LYS A 124 -19.28 0.43 27.77
CA LYS A 124 -20.25 0.11 26.72
C LYS A 124 -19.66 0.17 25.30
N ILE A 125 -18.85 1.19 25.00
CA ILE A 125 -18.21 1.31 23.68
C ILE A 125 -17.17 0.20 23.52
N ARG A 126 -16.42 -0.13 24.58
CA ARG A 126 -15.48 -1.25 24.56
C ARG A 126 -16.19 -2.57 24.27
N ASP A 127 -17.28 -2.86 24.98
CA ASP A 127 -18.09 -4.07 24.79
C ASP A 127 -18.66 -4.17 23.37
N MET A 128 -19.10 -3.05 22.80
CA MET A 128 -19.55 -2.98 21.41
C MET A 128 -18.44 -3.38 20.43
N TYR A 129 -17.20 -2.88 20.58
CA TYR A 129 -16.09 -3.26 19.69
C TYR A 129 -15.65 -4.71 19.88
N VAL A 130 -15.72 -5.23 21.11
CA VAL A 130 -15.47 -6.65 21.38
C VAL A 130 -16.51 -7.54 20.69
N ASP A 131 -17.79 -7.20 20.80
CA ASP A 131 -18.85 -7.94 20.11
C ASP A 131 -18.68 -7.84 18.59
N LEU A 132 -18.43 -6.64 18.06
CA LEU A 132 -18.20 -6.40 16.64
C LEU A 132 -17.09 -7.31 16.05
N GLY A 133 -15.99 -7.50 16.79
CA GLY A 133 -14.93 -8.43 16.42
C GLY A 133 -15.42 -9.88 16.36
N LYS A 134 -16.09 -10.33 17.42
CA LYS A 134 -16.50 -11.73 17.60
C LYS A 134 -17.70 -12.12 16.74
N SER A 135 -18.74 -11.29 16.66
CA SER A 135 -20.02 -11.60 16.01
C SER A 135 -20.01 -11.28 14.52
N VAL A 136 -19.33 -10.20 14.12
CA VAL A 136 -19.34 -9.71 12.74
C VAL A 136 -18.05 -10.09 11.99
N LEU A 137 -16.89 -9.61 12.42
CA LEU A 137 -15.65 -9.66 11.61
C LEU A 137 -15.08 -11.07 11.45
N SER A 138 -15.24 -11.91 12.48
CA SER A 138 -14.82 -13.32 12.47
C SER A 138 -15.59 -14.19 11.47
N ARG A 139 -16.78 -13.74 11.05
CA ARG A 139 -17.68 -14.47 10.12
C ARG A 139 -18.01 -13.69 8.86
N TYR A 140 -17.47 -12.48 8.72
CA TYR A 140 -17.77 -11.58 7.62
C TYR A 140 -17.42 -12.21 6.27
N ARG A 141 -18.30 -12.01 5.28
CA ARG A 141 -18.10 -12.48 3.91
C ARG A 141 -18.32 -11.36 2.90
N SER A 142 -19.38 -10.58 3.09
CA SER A 142 -19.78 -9.50 2.20
C SER A 142 -20.79 -8.60 2.92
N GLY A 143 -21.03 -7.40 2.39
CA GLY A 143 -22.00 -6.45 2.92
C GLY A 143 -21.35 -5.17 3.45
N LYS A 144 -22.17 -4.25 3.96
CA LYS A 144 -21.65 -3.02 4.56
C LYS A 144 -20.99 -3.32 5.90
N LEU A 145 -19.88 -2.64 6.19
CA LEU A 145 -19.32 -2.67 7.54
C LEU A 145 -20.23 -1.88 8.48
N PRO A 146 -20.37 -2.28 9.75
CA PRO A 146 -21.11 -1.50 10.73
C PRO A 146 -20.54 -0.09 10.90
N LEU A 147 -21.44 0.85 11.21
CA LEU A 147 -21.12 2.28 11.30
C LEU A 147 -20.01 2.61 12.31
N ALA A 148 -19.83 1.77 13.33
CA ALA A 148 -18.70 1.84 14.26
C ALA A 148 -17.34 1.94 13.53
N PHE A 149 -17.16 1.21 12.42
CA PHE A 149 -15.93 1.29 11.62
C PHE A 149 -15.77 2.60 10.83
N HIS A 150 -16.87 3.30 10.54
CA HIS A 150 -16.78 4.60 9.88
C HIS A 150 -16.28 5.69 10.81
N ILE A 151 -16.64 5.58 12.10
CA ILE A 151 -16.30 6.56 13.14
C ILE A 151 -14.92 6.25 13.74
N LEU A 152 -14.46 4.99 13.69
CA LEU A 152 -13.17 4.56 14.25
C LEU A 152 -11.98 5.50 13.93
N PRO A 153 -11.76 5.97 12.69
CA PRO A 153 -10.65 6.87 12.38
C PRO A 153 -10.74 8.26 13.04
N GLN A 154 -11.95 8.72 13.36
CA GLN A 154 -12.19 10.01 14.00
C GLN A 154 -11.90 9.97 15.51
N THR A 155 -11.77 8.78 16.09
CA THR A 155 -11.51 8.61 17.52
C THR A 155 -10.02 8.72 17.84
N LYS A 156 -9.66 9.43 18.93
CA LYS A 156 -8.27 9.54 19.38
C LYS A 156 -7.68 8.21 19.86
N GLN A 157 -8.53 7.31 20.36
CA GLN A 157 -8.17 6.00 20.92
C GLN A 157 -8.36 4.86 19.91
N TRP A 158 -8.33 5.16 18.61
CA TRP A 158 -8.55 4.16 17.56
C TRP A 158 -7.66 2.90 17.65
N PRO A 159 -6.37 2.92 18.08
CA PRO A 159 -5.57 1.69 18.11
C PRO A 159 -6.12 0.72 19.15
N GLU A 160 -6.49 1.25 20.32
CA GLU A 160 -7.08 0.47 21.42
C GLU A 160 -8.43 -0.12 20.98
N LEU A 161 -9.29 0.69 20.34
CA LEU A 161 -10.58 0.21 19.84
C LEU A 161 -10.42 -0.85 18.75
N LEU A 162 -9.44 -0.68 17.86
CA LEU A 162 -9.13 -1.67 16.83
C LEU A 162 -8.65 -2.99 17.47
N GLU A 163 -7.77 -2.92 18.47
CA GLU A 163 -7.26 -4.09 19.17
C GLU A 163 -8.37 -4.90 19.86
N LEU A 164 -9.36 -4.21 20.46
CA LEU A 164 -10.53 -4.84 21.08
C LEU A 164 -11.34 -5.72 20.11
N THR A 165 -11.34 -5.41 18.81
CA THR A 165 -12.01 -6.22 17.79
C THR A 165 -11.28 -7.52 17.45
N ASN A 166 -10.14 -7.79 18.11
CA ASN A 166 -9.27 -8.94 17.88
C ASN A 166 -8.94 -9.16 16.38
N PRO A 167 -8.07 -8.31 15.79
CA PRO A 167 -7.74 -8.37 14.37
C PRO A 167 -7.26 -9.75 13.90
N ALA A 168 -6.58 -10.53 14.75
CA ALA A 168 -6.14 -11.89 14.43
C ALA A 168 -7.29 -12.79 13.98
N SER A 169 -8.47 -12.67 14.61
CA SER A 169 -9.66 -13.48 14.33
C SER A 169 -10.42 -13.10 13.04
N TRP A 170 -10.07 -11.98 12.41
CA TRP A 170 -10.81 -11.50 11.24
C TRP A 170 -10.64 -12.42 10.03
N THR A 171 -11.73 -12.56 9.29
CA THR A 171 -11.71 -13.19 7.96
C THR A 171 -10.89 -12.37 6.97
N PRO A 172 -10.33 -12.99 5.91
CA PRO A 172 -9.66 -12.25 4.84
C PRO A 172 -10.56 -11.19 4.18
N GLN A 173 -11.86 -11.48 4.05
CA GLN A 173 -12.85 -10.53 3.53
C GLN A 173 -13.01 -9.31 4.43
N ALA A 174 -13.06 -9.51 5.75
CA ALA A 174 -13.16 -8.41 6.72
C ALA A 174 -11.92 -7.53 6.65
N THR A 175 -10.72 -8.13 6.63
CA THR A 175 -9.47 -7.39 6.52
C THR A 175 -9.44 -6.50 5.28
N TYR A 176 -9.90 -7.02 4.13
CA TYR A 176 -10.02 -6.20 2.91
C TYR A 176 -11.04 -5.07 3.05
N ALA A 177 -12.23 -5.35 3.57
CA ALA A 177 -13.27 -4.33 3.73
C ALA A 177 -12.81 -3.20 4.66
N VAL A 178 -12.17 -3.55 5.78
CA VAL A 178 -11.62 -2.58 6.74
C VAL A 178 -10.49 -1.78 6.10
N ALA A 179 -9.53 -2.45 5.45
CA ALA A 179 -8.44 -1.78 4.75
C ALA A 179 -8.96 -0.79 3.69
N HIS A 180 -9.97 -1.19 2.92
CA HIS A 180 -10.61 -0.33 1.93
C HIS A 180 -11.23 0.92 2.56
N LYS A 181 -11.94 0.77 3.68
CA LYS A 181 -12.60 1.89 4.36
C LYS A 181 -11.59 2.83 5.05
N LEU A 182 -10.53 2.28 5.64
CA LEU A 182 -9.46 3.10 6.21
C LEU A 182 -8.77 3.92 5.13
N VAL A 183 -8.46 3.34 3.97
CA VAL A 183 -7.83 4.07 2.86
C VAL A 183 -8.72 5.21 2.33
N SER A 184 -10.04 5.01 2.27
CA SER A 184 -10.97 6.02 1.74
C SER A 184 -11.27 7.17 2.70
N ASN A 185 -11.30 6.90 4.01
CA ASN A 185 -11.73 7.89 5.01
C ASN A 185 -10.57 8.68 5.63
N LEU A 186 -9.33 8.22 5.48
CA LEU A 186 -8.15 8.84 6.09
C LEU A 186 -7.53 9.89 5.15
N LYS A 187 -8.08 11.12 5.14
CA LYS A 187 -7.52 12.24 4.37
C LYS A 187 -6.15 12.67 4.93
N ASP A 188 -5.99 12.79 6.26
CA ASP A 188 -4.74 13.31 6.88
C ASP A 188 -4.08 12.42 7.96
N GLN A 189 -4.65 11.27 8.30
CA GLN A 189 -4.12 10.42 9.38
C GLN A 189 -3.33 9.22 8.83
N ASN A 190 -2.28 9.49 8.04
CA ASN A 190 -1.40 8.46 7.48
C ASN A 190 -0.78 7.56 8.55
N ARG A 191 -0.58 8.09 9.77
CA ARG A 191 -0.11 7.32 10.94
C ARG A 191 -1.08 6.20 11.33
N ILE A 192 -2.39 6.44 11.27
CA ILE A 192 -3.40 5.43 11.59
C ILE A 192 -3.32 4.27 10.62
N LEU A 193 -3.28 4.59 9.34
CA LEU A 193 -3.15 3.60 8.29
C LEU A 193 -1.82 2.85 8.42
N HIS A 194 -0.72 3.54 8.71
CA HIS A 194 0.58 2.93 8.96
C HIS A 194 0.51 1.87 10.08
N ASP A 195 -0.06 2.21 11.23
CA ASP A 195 -0.11 1.32 12.39
C ASP A 195 -1.01 0.09 12.10
N PHE A 196 -2.14 0.29 11.40
CA PHE A 196 -2.97 -0.82 10.90
C PHE A 196 -2.21 -1.71 9.91
N LEU A 197 -1.49 -1.11 8.98
CA LEU A 197 -0.73 -1.83 7.97
C LEU A 197 0.36 -2.69 8.61
N ARG A 198 1.13 -2.12 9.54
CA ARG A 198 2.21 -2.80 10.23
C ARG A 198 1.71 -3.87 11.19
N GLY A 199 0.76 -3.53 12.06
CA GLY A 199 0.31 -4.41 13.15
C GLY A 199 -0.79 -5.39 12.80
N VAL A 200 -1.49 -5.23 11.67
CA VAL A 200 -2.59 -6.13 11.28
C VAL A 200 -2.37 -6.72 9.90
N LEU A 201 -2.26 -5.89 8.87
CA LEU A 201 -2.26 -6.41 7.49
C LEU A 201 -0.97 -7.17 7.18
N LEU A 202 0.20 -6.64 7.58
CA LEU A 202 1.48 -7.28 7.33
C LEU A 202 1.58 -8.63 8.06
N GLU A 203 1.23 -8.67 9.34
CA GLU A 203 1.25 -9.90 10.14
C GLU A 203 0.35 -10.99 9.55
N LYS A 204 -0.87 -10.63 9.13
CA LYS A 204 -1.76 -11.57 8.44
C LYS A 204 -1.20 -12.07 7.11
N CYS A 205 -0.56 -11.20 6.34
CA CYS A 205 0.05 -11.59 5.06
C CYS A 205 1.23 -12.54 5.28
N ILE A 206 2.07 -12.28 6.29
CA ILE A 206 3.19 -13.15 6.66
C ILE A 206 2.64 -14.52 7.06
N ALA A 207 1.73 -14.57 8.04
CA ALA A 207 1.17 -15.81 8.55
C ALA A 207 0.51 -16.66 7.44
N ASP A 208 -0.32 -16.06 6.60
CA ASP A 208 -1.01 -16.76 5.51
C ASP A 208 -0.04 -17.33 4.47
N ILE A 209 1.03 -16.59 4.12
CA ILE A 209 2.05 -17.06 3.17
C ILE A 209 2.92 -18.16 3.79
N GLU A 210 3.24 -18.07 5.07
CA GLU A 210 4.03 -19.09 5.76
C GLU A 210 3.26 -20.40 5.92
N GLU A 211 1.95 -20.31 6.21
CA GLU A 211 1.07 -21.47 6.33
C GLU A 211 0.73 -22.09 4.97
N ASN A 212 0.25 -21.28 4.01
CA ASN A 212 -0.34 -21.78 2.76
C ASN A 212 0.64 -21.74 1.57
N GLY A 213 1.80 -21.07 1.71
CA GLY A 213 2.75 -20.86 0.63
C GLY A 213 2.27 -19.91 -0.49
N LYS A 214 1.05 -19.38 -0.35
CA LYS A 214 0.37 -18.47 -1.28
C LYS A 214 -0.41 -17.45 -0.46
N LEU A 215 -0.66 -16.27 -1.02
CA LEU A 215 -1.44 -15.24 -0.37
C LEU A 215 -2.91 -15.30 -0.79
N ASN A 216 -3.82 -15.22 0.18
CA ASN A 216 -5.25 -15.10 -0.06
C ASN A 216 -5.56 -13.89 -0.95
N HIS A 217 -6.53 -14.05 -1.85
CA HIS A 217 -6.93 -13.00 -2.77
C HIS A 217 -7.32 -11.69 -2.08
N HIS A 218 -8.06 -11.76 -0.97
CA HIS A 218 -8.54 -10.56 -0.29
C HIS A 218 -7.40 -9.80 0.41
N TYR A 219 -6.39 -10.50 0.94
CA TYR A 219 -5.17 -9.85 1.44
C TYR A 219 -4.39 -9.17 0.31
N TYR A 220 -4.29 -9.80 -0.86
CA TYR A 220 -3.68 -9.19 -2.04
C TYR A 220 -4.44 -7.93 -2.49
N GLN A 221 -5.78 -7.99 -2.53
CA GLN A 221 -6.63 -6.83 -2.83
C GLN A 221 -6.47 -5.72 -1.77
N ALA A 222 -6.32 -6.08 -0.50
CA ALA A 222 -6.07 -5.13 0.59
C ALA A 222 -4.75 -4.40 0.38
N LEU A 223 -3.66 -5.13 0.14
CA LEU A 223 -2.35 -4.56 -0.16
C LEU A 223 -2.41 -3.61 -1.37
N ARG A 224 -3.08 -4.03 -2.45
CA ARG A 224 -3.29 -3.19 -3.64
C ARG A 224 -4.04 -1.91 -3.28
N LYS A 225 -5.10 -1.98 -2.49
CA LYS A 225 -5.89 -0.81 -2.11
C LYS A 225 -5.10 0.14 -1.20
N CYS A 226 -4.30 -0.40 -0.29
CA CYS A 226 -3.45 0.41 0.58
C CYS A 226 -2.30 1.10 -0.15
N LEU A 227 -1.86 0.58 -1.31
CA LEU A 227 -0.84 1.21 -2.14
C LEU A 227 -1.24 2.61 -2.66
N TYR A 228 -2.55 2.93 -2.72
CA TYR A 228 -3.03 4.28 -3.06
C TYR A 228 -2.64 5.35 -2.02
N LYS A 229 -2.19 4.92 -0.83
CA LYS A 229 -1.58 5.78 0.20
C LYS A 229 -0.11 5.35 0.37
N PRO A 230 0.78 5.71 -0.59
CA PRO A 230 2.13 5.15 -0.68
C PRO A 230 2.99 5.44 0.56
N GLU A 231 2.84 6.59 1.20
CA GLU A 231 3.59 6.93 2.42
C GLU A 231 3.39 5.89 3.52
N ALA A 232 2.13 5.60 3.87
CA ALA A 232 1.76 4.60 4.87
C ALA A 232 2.11 3.18 4.42
N PHE A 233 1.97 2.88 3.12
CA PHE A 233 2.33 1.58 2.57
C PHE A 233 3.82 1.28 2.69
N PHE A 234 4.70 2.21 2.29
CA PHE A 234 6.14 1.96 2.33
C PHE A 234 6.67 1.91 3.76
N SER A 235 6.19 2.79 4.63
CA SER A 235 6.60 2.81 6.05
C SER A 235 6.00 1.66 6.86
N GLY A 236 4.77 1.23 6.59
CA GLY A 236 4.06 0.23 7.38
C GLY A 236 4.16 -1.21 6.85
N ILE A 237 4.39 -1.40 5.55
CA ILE A 237 4.52 -2.72 4.91
C ILE A 237 5.94 -2.94 4.39
N TYR A 238 6.40 -2.06 3.49
CA TYR A 238 7.55 -2.37 2.64
C TYR A 238 8.90 -2.33 3.36
N LEU A 239 9.16 -1.28 4.15
CA LEU A 239 10.38 -1.15 4.95
C LEU A 239 10.40 -2.14 6.13
N PRO A 240 9.30 -2.35 6.88
CA PRO A 240 9.28 -3.35 7.95
C PRO A 240 9.58 -4.78 7.48
N MET A 241 9.21 -5.15 6.24
CA MET A 241 9.62 -6.45 5.69
C MET A 241 11.15 -6.61 5.61
N ALA A 242 11.89 -5.52 5.35
CA ALA A 242 13.34 -5.53 5.34
C ALA A 242 13.93 -5.53 6.77
N GLU A 243 13.35 -4.73 7.68
CA GLU A 243 13.74 -4.65 9.08
C GLU A 243 13.60 -6.00 9.81
N MET A 244 12.48 -6.70 9.58
CA MET A 244 12.17 -7.97 10.23
C MET A 244 12.79 -9.19 9.54
N GLU A 245 13.46 -9.00 8.41
CA GLU A 245 14.01 -10.07 7.56
C GLU A 245 13.02 -11.20 7.25
N VAL A 246 11.83 -10.85 6.76
CA VAL A 246 10.78 -11.82 6.43
C VAL A 246 11.25 -12.88 5.43
N ASN A 247 10.56 -14.03 5.39
CA ASN A 247 10.83 -15.07 4.41
C ASN A 247 10.82 -14.51 2.97
N LYS A 248 11.78 -14.94 2.14
CA LYS A 248 11.90 -14.57 0.73
C LYS A 248 10.58 -14.71 -0.05
N LYS A 249 9.76 -15.73 0.24
CA LYS A 249 8.46 -15.90 -0.42
C LYS A 249 7.51 -14.74 -0.11
N VAL A 250 7.45 -14.28 1.13
CA VAL A 250 6.65 -13.12 1.56
C VAL A 250 7.10 -11.88 0.79
N ALA A 251 8.40 -11.60 0.80
CA ALA A 251 8.96 -10.44 0.11
C ALA A 251 8.68 -10.45 -1.41
N ILE A 252 8.70 -11.62 -2.06
CA ILE A 252 8.36 -11.76 -3.48
C ILE A 252 6.86 -11.50 -3.71
N ILE A 253 5.98 -12.12 -2.93
CA ILE A 253 4.53 -12.03 -3.15
C ILE A 253 4.02 -10.62 -2.83
N VAL A 254 4.36 -10.07 -1.66
CA VAL A 254 3.97 -8.71 -1.28
C VAL A 254 4.64 -7.68 -2.20
N GLY A 255 5.92 -7.87 -2.50
CA GLY A 255 6.66 -7.01 -3.44
C GLY A 255 6.10 -7.05 -4.87
N SER A 256 5.42 -8.12 -5.28
CA SER A 256 4.75 -8.18 -6.59
C SER A 256 3.64 -7.13 -6.74
N VAL A 257 3.00 -6.71 -5.64
CA VAL A 257 2.02 -5.62 -5.64
C VAL A 257 2.72 -4.34 -6.09
N VAL A 258 3.86 -4.02 -5.49
CA VAL A 258 4.67 -2.85 -5.88
C VAL A 258 5.16 -3.00 -7.31
N ALA A 259 5.61 -4.18 -7.73
CA ALA A 259 6.09 -4.43 -9.09
C ALA A 259 4.99 -4.20 -10.16
N ASN A 260 3.74 -4.60 -9.88
CA ASN A 260 2.66 -4.59 -10.86
C ASN A 260 1.90 -3.26 -10.95
N TYR A 261 1.83 -2.49 -9.86
CA TYR A 261 1.05 -1.25 -9.83
C TYR A 261 1.94 0.00 -9.87
N SER A 262 1.43 1.08 -10.47
CA SER A 262 2.17 2.35 -10.54
C SER A 262 2.31 2.97 -9.15
N ILE A 263 3.47 3.55 -8.87
CA ILE A 263 3.77 4.27 -7.64
C ILE A 263 4.40 5.62 -7.99
N PRO A 264 4.16 6.69 -7.21
CA PRO A 264 4.83 7.95 -7.48
C PRO A 264 6.34 7.85 -7.26
N VAL A 265 7.11 8.44 -8.18
CA VAL A 265 8.58 8.33 -8.24
C VAL A 265 9.25 8.77 -6.94
N LYS A 266 8.75 9.84 -6.32
CA LYS A 266 9.27 10.37 -5.05
C LYS A 266 9.31 9.30 -3.94
N PHE A 267 8.22 8.56 -3.77
CA PHE A 267 8.16 7.50 -2.76
C PHE A 267 9.12 6.37 -3.10
N SER A 268 9.20 5.95 -4.37
CA SER A 268 10.16 4.95 -4.79
C SER A 268 11.61 5.35 -4.46
N GLN A 269 12.00 6.60 -4.76
CA GLN A 269 13.35 7.11 -4.48
C GLN A 269 13.65 7.16 -2.98
N VAL A 270 12.72 7.69 -2.18
CA VAL A 270 12.86 7.76 -0.71
C VAL A 270 12.96 6.36 -0.11
N THR A 271 12.15 5.40 -0.56
CA THR A 271 12.22 4.02 -0.08
C THR A 271 13.54 3.35 -0.49
N MET A 272 14.04 3.56 -1.71
CA MET A 272 15.37 3.07 -2.10
C MET A 272 16.48 3.65 -1.22
N TYR A 273 16.42 4.95 -0.92
CA TYR A 273 17.36 5.62 -0.02
C TYR A 273 17.30 4.98 1.37
N LEU A 274 16.10 4.80 1.94
CA LEU A 274 15.92 4.21 3.27
C LEU A 274 16.41 2.75 3.32
N LEU A 275 16.07 1.91 2.33
CA LEU A 275 16.60 0.55 2.25
C LEU A 275 18.14 0.50 2.22
N ALA A 276 18.78 1.53 1.67
CA ALA A 276 20.23 1.61 1.59
C ALA A 276 20.88 2.22 2.83
N THR A 277 20.23 3.15 3.54
CA THR A 277 20.86 3.96 4.60
C THR A 277 20.31 3.75 6.00
N HIS A 278 19.08 3.26 6.15
CA HIS A 278 18.42 3.20 7.45
C HIS A 278 19.18 2.25 8.40
N PRO A 279 19.50 2.67 9.64
CA PRO A 279 20.29 1.86 10.57
C PRO A 279 19.65 0.51 10.92
N ASP A 280 18.32 0.49 11.05
CA ASP A 280 17.56 -0.71 11.42
C ASP A 280 17.34 -1.68 10.25
N ILE A 281 17.76 -1.31 9.03
CA ILE A 281 17.66 -2.18 7.85
C ILE A 281 19.05 -2.73 7.55
N PRO A 282 19.32 -4.01 7.89
CA PRO A 282 20.60 -4.61 7.58
C PRO A 282 20.78 -4.82 6.07
N PHE A 283 22.04 -4.92 5.65
CA PHE A 283 22.34 -5.47 4.33
C PHE A 283 21.98 -6.96 4.35
N SER A 284 20.93 -7.34 3.63
CA SER A 284 20.43 -8.71 3.59
C SER A 284 19.89 -9.06 2.21
N PRO A 285 19.75 -10.36 1.87
CA PRO A 285 19.15 -10.76 0.60
C PRO A 285 17.72 -10.22 0.41
N ILE A 286 17.00 -9.96 1.50
CA ILE A 286 15.64 -9.40 1.48
C ILE A 286 15.65 -7.91 1.17
N SER A 287 16.49 -7.11 1.85
CA SER A 287 16.60 -5.67 1.56
C SER A 287 17.08 -5.44 0.12
N VAL A 288 18.03 -6.24 -0.37
CA VAL A 288 18.47 -6.22 -1.78
C VAL A 288 17.35 -6.65 -2.74
N LEU A 289 16.54 -7.66 -2.40
CA LEU A 289 15.40 -8.07 -3.22
C LEU A 289 14.35 -6.96 -3.34
N LEU A 290 14.00 -6.31 -2.23
CA LEU A 290 13.05 -5.20 -2.21
C LEU A 290 13.59 -3.99 -2.97
N LEU A 291 14.89 -3.71 -2.86
CA LEU A 291 15.56 -2.70 -3.67
C LEU A 291 15.48 -3.03 -5.17
N ARG A 292 15.71 -4.30 -5.54
CA ARG A 292 15.60 -4.79 -6.92
C ARG A 292 14.22 -4.52 -7.52
N ILE A 293 13.16 -4.79 -6.76
CA ILE A 293 11.77 -4.61 -7.21
C ILE A 293 11.51 -3.14 -7.55
N LEU A 294 12.00 -2.21 -6.75
CA LEU A 294 11.90 -0.78 -7.05
C LEU A 294 12.74 -0.41 -8.28
N LEU A 295 13.95 -0.95 -8.43
CA LEU A 295 14.81 -0.71 -9.60
C LEU A 295 14.19 -1.22 -10.91
N GLN A 296 13.38 -2.29 -10.85
CA GLN A 296 12.64 -2.80 -12.01
C GLN A 296 11.63 -1.81 -12.58
N LYS A 297 11.19 -0.81 -11.79
CA LYS A 297 10.32 0.27 -12.28
C LYS A 297 11.00 1.21 -13.27
N ARG A 298 12.34 1.22 -13.32
CA ARG A 298 13.13 2.06 -14.23
C ARG A 298 12.76 3.55 -14.18
N TYR A 299 12.42 4.04 -12.98
CA TYR A 299 12.18 5.46 -12.79
C TYR A 299 13.47 6.28 -12.95
N LYS A 300 13.31 7.54 -13.37
CA LYS A 300 14.41 8.51 -13.36
C LYS A 300 14.76 8.83 -11.89
N LEU A 301 15.92 8.39 -11.42
CA LEU A 301 16.37 8.61 -10.05
C LEU A 301 16.98 10.02 -9.89
N ASP A 302 16.89 10.65 -8.73
CA ASP A 302 17.61 11.89 -8.45
C ASP A 302 19.07 11.60 -8.11
N THR A 303 19.94 12.62 -8.20
CA THR A 303 21.39 12.46 -8.00
C THR A 303 21.72 11.97 -6.59
N LYS A 304 20.92 12.33 -5.57
CA LYS A 304 21.12 11.86 -4.20
C LYS A 304 20.88 10.36 -4.11
N THR A 305 19.75 9.85 -4.61
CA THR A 305 19.47 8.41 -4.62
C THR A 305 20.52 7.64 -5.42
N ILE A 306 20.95 8.14 -6.58
CA ILE A 306 22.03 7.50 -7.38
C ILE A 306 23.32 7.35 -6.55
N ARG A 307 23.77 8.43 -5.90
CA ARG A 307 24.97 8.42 -5.05
C ARG A 307 24.82 7.42 -3.90
N THR A 308 23.68 7.43 -3.22
CA THR A 308 23.38 6.50 -2.14
C THR A 308 23.43 5.05 -2.59
N LEU A 309 22.88 4.73 -3.77
CA LEU A 309 22.91 3.36 -4.31
C LEU A 309 24.33 2.93 -4.71
N ILE A 310 25.16 3.84 -5.23
CA ILE A 310 26.57 3.54 -5.50
C ILE A 310 27.29 3.16 -4.21
N VAL A 311 27.12 3.95 -3.15
CA VAL A 311 27.68 3.64 -1.82
C VAL A 311 27.16 2.30 -1.29
N PHE A 312 25.86 2.03 -1.44
CA PHE A 312 25.26 0.76 -1.04
C PHE A 312 25.91 -0.45 -1.73
N PHE A 313 26.08 -0.39 -3.05
CA PHE A 313 26.70 -1.48 -3.82
C PHE A 313 28.21 -1.57 -3.65
N ALA A 314 28.91 -0.46 -3.38
CA ALA A 314 30.37 -0.43 -3.32
C ALA A 314 30.95 -0.65 -1.92
N GLU A 315 30.34 -0.05 -0.90
CA GLU A 315 30.87 0.03 0.46
C GLU A 315 30.07 -0.83 1.46
N LYS A 316 28.74 -0.81 1.38
CA LYS A 316 27.90 -1.57 2.32
C LYS A 316 27.77 -3.07 1.99
N THR A 317 28.28 -3.48 0.84
CA THR A 317 28.24 -4.88 0.41
C THR A 317 29.37 -5.65 1.11
N PRO A 318 29.07 -6.73 1.86
CA PRO A 318 30.05 -7.49 2.61
C PRO A 318 31.03 -8.23 1.70
N GLU A 319 32.19 -8.60 2.22
CA GLU A 319 33.17 -9.39 1.48
C GLU A 319 32.67 -10.81 1.21
N GLY A 320 32.98 -11.35 0.02
CA GLY A 320 32.60 -12.71 -0.39
C GLY A 320 31.69 -12.77 -1.63
N PRO A 321 31.24 -13.98 -2.01
CA PRO A 321 30.39 -14.15 -3.20
C PRO A 321 28.98 -13.57 -2.96
N MET A 322 28.55 -12.66 -3.83
CA MET A 322 27.21 -12.08 -3.76
C MET A 322 26.14 -12.94 -4.45
N PRO A 323 24.91 -12.99 -3.90
CA PRO A 323 23.82 -13.74 -4.49
C PRO A 323 23.39 -13.14 -5.84
N LEU A 324 22.77 -13.97 -6.68
CA LEU A 324 22.26 -13.57 -8.00
C LEU A 324 21.31 -12.37 -7.94
N VAL A 325 20.53 -12.24 -6.87
CA VAL A 325 19.62 -11.10 -6.66
C VAL A 325 20.39 -9.79 -6.59
N TRP A 326 21.52 -9.75 -5.89
CA TRP A 326 22.38 -8.57 -5.82
C TRP A 326 22.97 -8.22 -7.18
N GLN A 327 23.49 -9.22 -7.90
CA GLN A 327 24.07 -9.05 -9.24
C GLN A 327 23.06 -8.46 -10.22
N ASN A 328 21.85 -9.01 -10.23
CA ASN A 328 20.76 -8.51 -11.06
C ASN A 328 20.30 -7.11 -10.65
N SER A 329 20.34 -6.78 -9.36
CA SER A 329 20.00 -5.44 -8.86
C SER A 329 21.01 -4.40 -9.34
N LEU A 330 22.30 -4.72 -9.25
CA LEU A 330 23.38 -3.87 -9.76
C LEU A 330 23.26 -3.66 -11.27
N LEU A 331 22.98 -4.73 -12.02
CA LEU A 331 22.78 -4.63 -13.46
C LEU A 331 21.59 -3.74 -13.82
N LEU A 332 20.45 -3.88 -13.14
CA LEU A 332 19.27 -3.04 -13.37
C LEU A 332 19.53 -1.56 -13.05
N PHE A 333 20.25 -1.30 -11.96
CA PHE A 333 20.67 0.04 -11.59
C PHE A 333 21.52 0.68 -12.69
N VAL A 334 22.55 -0.03 -13.17
CA VAL A 334 23.46 0.43 -14.21
C VAL A 334 22.74 0.60 -15.56
N GLN A 335 21.91 -0.35 -15.97
CA GLN A 335 21.17 -0.25 -17.23
C GLN A 335 20.21 0.95 -17.27
N SER A 336 19.67 1.35 -16.11
CA SER A 336 18.69 2.43 -16.03
C SER A 336 19.34 3.79 -15.80
N ASN A 337 20.46 3.86 -15.06
CA ASN A 337 21.06 5.12 -14.63
C ASN A 337 22.49 5.35 -15.13
N GLY A 338 23.09 4.41 -15.86
CA GLY A 338 24.49 4.40 -16.29
C GLY A 338 24.99 5.69 -16.95
N ASP A 339 24.12 6.37 -17.70
CA ASP A 339 24.44 7.61 -18.43
C ASP A 339 24.64 8.82 -17.53
N ARG A 340 24.12 8.74 -16.30
CA ARG A 340 24.14 9.83 -15.34
C ARG A 340 25.25 9.67 -14.31
N LEU A 341 26.07 8.62 -14.44
CA LEU A 341 27.22 8.38 -13.58
C LEU A 341 28.43 9.13 -14.12
N THR A 342 29.14 9.82 -13.22
CA THR A 342 30.46 10.39 -13.54
C THR A 342 31.49 9.28 -13.77
N ALA A 343 32.61 9.58 -14.44
CA ALA A 343 33.68 8.60 -14.67
C ALA A 343 34.17 7.95 -13.37
N GLU A 344 34.31 8.72 -12.29
CA GLU A 344 34.66 8.23 -10.96
C GLU A 344 33.60 7.25 -10.40
N GLN A 345 32.31 7.60 -10.50
CA GLN A 345 31.21 6.73 -10.08
C GLN A 345 31.15 5.44 -10.89
N LYS A 346 31.37 5.51 -12.21
CA LYS A 346 31.47 4.33 -13.07
C LYS A 346 32.61 3.41 -12.61
N ASN A 347 33.78 3.98 -12.30
CA ASN A 347 34.92 3.21 -11.78
C ASN A 347 34.62 2.54 -10.43
N THR A 348 33.93 3.23 -9.52
CA THR A 348 33.49 2.66 -8.24
C THR A 348 32.54 1.48 -8.44
N VAL A 349 31.57 1.61 -9.34
CA VAL A 349 30.63 0.53 -9.67
C VAL A 349 31.35 -0.65 -10.36
N LEU A 350 32.29 -0.38 -11.26
CA LEU A 350 33.11 -1.41 -11.90
C LEU A 350 33.99 -2.15 -10.90
N SER A 351 34.57 -1.45 -9.94
CA SER A 351 35.33 -2.04 -8.84
C SER A 351 34.46 -2.98 -7.99
N ALA A 352 33.25 -2.55 -7.63
CA ALA A 352 32.28 -3.37 -6.90
C ALA A 352 31.88 -4.62 -7.70
N ALA A 353 31.56 -4.48 -8.99
CA ALA A 353 31.24 -5.61 -9.88
C ALA A 353 32.44 -6.55 -10.09
N GLY A 354 33.66 -6.02 -10.05
CA GLY A 354 34.91 -6.74 -10.15
C GLY A 354 35.28 -7.51 -8.89
N ARG A 355 34.86 -7.03 -7.71
CA ARG A 355 35.01 -7.73 -6.42
C ARG A 355 34.08 -8.94 -6.32
N HIS A 356 32.84 -8.76 -6.77
CA HIS A 356 31.82 -9.80 -6.75
C HIS A 356 31.56 -10.35 -8.15
N ARG A 357 32.52 -11.07 -8.74
CA ARG A 357 32.42 -11.52 -10.14
C ARG A 357 31.36 -12.60 -10.34
N HIS A 358 30.54 -12.39 -11.37
CA HIS A 358 29.64 -13.38 -11.94
C HIS A 358 29.94 -13.55 -13.43
N GLY A 359 30.06 -14.80 -13.92
CA GLY A 359 30.58 -15.10 -15.26
C GLY A 359 29.88 -14.37 -16.43
N ALA A 360 28.54 -14.31 -16.41
CA ALA A 360 27.76 -13.60 -17.42
C ALA A 360 27.43 -12.14 -17.04
N ILE A 361 26.83 -11.92 -15.86
CA ILE A 361 26.30 -10.61 -15.45
C ILE A 361 27.39 -9.53 -15.33
N THR A 362 28.57 -9.83 -14.79
CA THR A 362 29.62 -8.81 -14.65
C THR A 362 30.03 -8.24 -16.01
N ARG A 363 30.04 -9.07 -17.08
CA ARG A 363 30.30 -8.60 -18.45
C ARG A 363 29.19 -7.67 -18.95
N LEU A 364 27.93 -7.98 -18.64
CA LEU A 364 26.80 -7.11 -18.99
C LEU A 364 26.85 -5.78 -18.24
N VAL A 365 27.28 -5.78 -16.99
CA VAL A 365 27.50 -4.54 -16.21
C VAL A 365 28.59 -3.69 -16.86
N GLN A 366 29.73 -4.30 -17.23
CA GLN A 366 30.81 -3.62 -17.94
C GLN A 366 30.35 -3.04 -19.27
N GLN A 367 29.65 -3.84 -20.10
CA GLN A 367 29.09 -3.41 -21.37
C GLN A 367 28.09 -2.27 -21.21
N ALA A 368 27.24 -2.30 -20.19
CA ALA A 368 26.26 -1.25 -19.95
C ALA A 368 26.90 0.09 -19.51
N LEU A 369 28.07 0.06 -18.88
CA LEU A 369 28.83 1.26 -18.50
C LEU A 369 29.71 1.81 -19.64
N SER A 370 30.26 0.93 -20.48
CA SER A 370 31.10 1.30 -21.63
C SER A 370 30.30 1.65 -22.90
N GLY A 371 29.17 0.98 -23.12
CA GLY A 371 28.41 1.01 -24.36
C GLY A 371 27.55 2.26 -24.59
N ARG A 372 27.70 3.30 -23.77
CA ARG A 372 26.94 4.55 -23.90
C ARG A 372 27.82 5.81 -23.97
N GLU A 373 29.11 5.65 -24.22
CA GLU A 373 30.03 6.80 -24.43
C GLU A 373 30.06 7.34 -25.86
N LYS A 374 29.13 6.95 -26.74
CA LYS A 374 29.07 7.47 -28.13
C LYS A 374 27.63 7.48 -28.67
N GLU A 375 27.00 8.64 -28.73
CA GLU A 375 26.82 9.48 -29.94
C GLU A 375 26.14 10.81 -29.57
#